data_AF-A0A3M9ZKD0-F1
#
_entry.id   AF-A0A3M9ZKD0-F1
#
_cell.length_a   1.000
_cell.length_b   1.000
_cell.length_c   1.000
_cell.angle_alpha   90.00
_cell.angle_beta   90.00
_cell.angle_gamma   90.00
#
_symmetry.space_group_name_H-M   'P 1'
#
loop_
_entity.id
_entity.type
_entity.pdbx_description
1 polymer ?
#
loop_
_entity_poly.entity_id
_entity_poly.type
_entity_poly.pdbx_seq_one_letter_code
_entity_poly.pdbx_strand_id
1 'polypeptide(L)'
;MASAPRRASPGLTRAERRKLEGHFSSADGPVFEITTPRQVDRGALMSRYSRTEKGMRRVFLDEFAPNASRGDEFYARVLGEYGDDSIAELGFAQVAVEGISNIAVKRVEDRRIGLSYLEKSSRYVAWDKKVDGEHMFYREPDIMGSSHADAYVNACNMAFDLYSRALEPMLSLVRERMPVESFAFMDTERGRE
;
A
#
# COMPACT_ATOMS: atom_id res chain seq x y z
N MET A 1 -29.92 6.24 -22.30
CA MET A 1 -28.45 6.02 -22.32
C MET A 1 -28.19 4.59 -22.76
N ALA A 2 -27.47 4.38 -23.86
CA ALA A 2 -27.22 3.05 -24.41
C ALA A 2 -26.31 2.25 -23.45
N SER A 3 -26.71 1.03 -23.07
CA SER A 3 -25.81 0.11 -22.38
C SER A 3 -24.78 -0.41 -23.38
N ALA A 4 -23.50 -0.29 -23.06
CA ALA A 4 -22.38 -0.75 -23.89
C ALA A 4 -22.58 -2.20 -24.39
N PRO A 5 -22.03 -2.55 -25.58
CA PRO A 5 -22.10 -3.92 -26.07
C PRO A 5 -21.47 -4.86 -25.04
N ARG A 6 -22.28 -5.77 -24.48
CA ARG A 6 -21.77 -6.88 -23.67
C ARG A 6 -20.89 -7.72 -24.60
N ARG A 7 -19.57 -7.71 -24.42
CA ARG A 7 -18.73 -8.77 -24.99
C ARG A 7 -19.32 -10.08 -24.48
N ALA A 8 -19.97 -10.83 -25.37
CA ALA A 8 -20.60 -12.08 -25.03
C ALA A 8 -19.52 -12.99 -24.45
N SER A 9 -19.64 -13.36 -23.18
CA SER A 9 -18.88 -14.48 -22.68
C SER A 9 -19.40 -15.71 -23.44
N PRO A 10 -18.57 -16.44 -24.20
CA PRO A 10 -19.02 -17.67 -24.85
C PRO A 10 -19.61 -18.59 -23.78
N GLY A 11 -20.81 -19.11 -24.04
CA GLY A 11 -21.65 -19.76 -23.03
C GLY A 11 -20.89 -20.81 -22.22
N LEU A 12 -20.77 -20.60 -20.92
CA LEU A 12 -20.10 -21.53 -20.00
C LEU A 12 -21.00 -22.74 -19.72
N THR A 13 -20.43 -23.94 -19.82
CA THR A 13 -21.11 -25.18 -19.45
C THR A 13 -21.30 -25.28 -17.93
N ARG A 14 -22.22 -26.13 -17.48
CA ARG A 14 -22.46 -26.36 -16.04
C ARG A 14 -21.21 -26.85 -15.30
N ALA A 15 -20.37 -27.65 -15.95
CA ALA A 15 -19.13 -28.15 -15.37
C ALA A 15 -18.08 -27.04 -15.23
N GLU A 16 -17.95 -26.17 -16.23
CA GLU A 16 -17.05 -25.01 -16.18
C GLU A 16 -17.47 -24.00 -15.12
N ARG A 17 -18.77 -23.74 -14.99
CA ARG A 17 -19.32 -22.85 -13.95
C ARG A 17 -18.93 -23.32 -12.56
N ARG A 18 -19.11 -24.62 -12.30
CA ARG A 18 -18.71 -25.24 -11.04
C ARG A 18 -17.21 -25.09 -10.76
N LYS A 19 -16.37 -25.19 -11.79
CA LYS A 19 -14.92 -24.94 -11.64
C LYS A 19 -14.62 -23.48 -11.31
N LEU A 20 -15.40 -22.53 -11.83
CA LEU A 20 -15.19 -21.10 -11.59
C LEU A 20 -15.66 -20.63 -10.20
N GLU A 21 -16.61 -21.30 -9.56
CA GLU A 21 -17.13 -20.96 -8.22
C GLU A 21 -16.02 -20.88 -7.16
N GLY A 22 -14.95 -21.69 -7.31
CA GLY A 22 -13.80 -21.66 -6.40
C GLY A 22 -12.76 -20.58 -6.70
N HIS A 23 -12.95 -19.78 -7.75
CA HIS A 23 -11.88 -18.95 -8.33
C HIS A 23 -12.30 -17.52 -8.67
N PHE A 24 -13.60 -17.25 -8.72
CA PHE A 24 -14.17 -15.92 -8.93
C PHE A 24 -15.45 -15.72 -8.12
N SER A 25 -15.72 -14.49 -7.64
CA SER A 25 -16.97 -14.19 -6.90
C SER A 25 -18.24 -14.23 -7.78
N SER A 26 -18.08 -14.33 -9.10
CA SER A 26 -19.17 -14.56 -10.06
C SER A 26 -18.63 -15.31 -11.26
N ALA A 27 -19.44 -16.15 -11.92
CA ALA A 27 -19.06 -16.87 -13.15
C ALA A 27 -19.44 -16.13 -14.45
N ASP A 28 -20.46 -15.27 -14.42
CA ASP A 28 -20.97 -14.55 -15.61
C ASP A 28 -21.07 -13.04 -15.42
N GLY A 29 -21.03 -12.58 -14.17
CA GLY A 29 -21.18 -11.17 -13.85
C GLY A 29 -20.07 -10.36 -14.52
N PRO A 30 -20.39 -9.18 -15.06
CA PRO A 30 -19.37 -8.28 -15.61
C PRO A 30 -18.45 -7.72 -14.51
N VAL A 31 -18.86 -7.77 -13.24
CA VAL A 31 -18.07 -7.38 -12.07
C VAL A 31 -17.87 -8.61 -11.18
N PHE A 32 -16.63 -8.85 -10.76
CA PHE A 32 -16.23 -10.01 -9.99
C PHE A 32 -14.84 -9.81 -9.38
N GLU A 33 -14.59 -10.51 -8.28
CA GLU A 33 -13.28 -10.61 -7.65
C GLU A 33 -12.59 -11.88 -8.13
N ILE A 34 -11.26 -11.83 -8.31
CA ILE A 34 -10.45 -13.02 -8.55
C ILE A 34 -10.11 -13.62 -7.19
N THR A 35 -10.85 -14.65 -6.81
CA THR A 35 -10.69 -15.35 -5.54
C THR A 35 -9.80 -16.58 -5.65
N THR A 36 -9.27 -16.86 -6.85
CA THR A 36 -8.34 -17.97 -7.15
C THR A 36 -7.32 -18.15 -6.03
N PRO A 37 -7.19 -19.31 -5.38
CA PRO A 37 -6.43 -19.41 -4.15
C PRO A 37 -4.95 -19.02 -4.28
N ARG A 38 -4.33 -19.27 -5.43
CA ARG A 38 -2.91 -19.01 -5.66
C ARG A 38 -2.70 -17.59 -6.20
N GLN A 39 -2.04 -16.72 -5.42
CA GLN A 39 -1.75 -15.32 -5.82
C GLN A 39 -0.86 -15.23 -7.05
N VAL A 40 0.10 -16.15 -7.17
CA VAL A 40 0.90 -16.32 -8.39
C VAL A 40 -0.03 -16.57 -9.58
N ASP A 41 -1.00 -17.48 -9.46
CA ASP A 41 -1.99 -17.67 -10.53
C ASP A 41 -2.87 -16.43 -10.73
N ARG A 42 -3.17 -15.61 -9.71
CA ARG A 42 -3.90 -14.34 -9.91
C ARG A 42 -3.11 -13.37 -10.77
N GLY A 43 -1.88 -13.04 -10.37
CA GLY A 43 -1.04 -12.09 -11.11
C GLY A 43 -0.68 -12.61 -12.50
N ALA A 44 -0.34 -13.91 -12.61
CA ALA A 44 -0.10 -14.55 -13.89
C ALA A 44 -1.35 -14.57 -14.78
N LEU A 45 -2.52 -14.92 -14.23
CA LEU A 45 -3.80 -14.92 -14.96
C LEU A 45 -4.16 -13.51 -15.44
N MET A 46 -4.01 -12.49 -14.59
CA MET A 46 -4.25 -11.09 -14.96
C MET A 46 -3.30 -10.65 -16.07
N SER A 47 -2.02 -11.02 -15.97
CA SER A 47 -1.01 -10.73 -17.00
C SER A 47 -1.24 -11.50 -18.31
N ARG A 48 -1.72 -12.74 -18.24
CA ARG A 48 -2.11 -13.51 -19.42
C ARG A 48 -3.37 -12.97 -20.08
N TYR A 49 -4.37 -12.61 -19.27
CA TYR A 49 -5.62 -12.03 -19.73
C TYR A 49 -5.42 -10.75 -20.53
N SER A 50 -4.45 -9.90 -20.17
CA SER A 50 -4.19 -8.66 -20.89
C SER A 50 -3.67 -8.85 -22.32
N ARG A 51 -3.21 -10.06 -22.68
CA ARG A 51 -2.55 -10.36 -23.97
C ARG A 51 -3.39 -11.28 -24.87
N THR A 52 -4.70 -11.36 -24.63
CA THR A 52 -5.62 -12.22 -25.38
C THR A 52 -7.00 -11.58 -25.58
N GLU A 53 -7.72 -11.99 -26.63
CA GLU A 53 -9.09 -11.54 -26.88
C GLU A 53 -10.14 -12.25 -26.00
N LYS A 54 -9.74 -13.32 -25.30
CA LYS A 54 -10.60 -14.12 -24.41
C LYS A 54 -10.90 -13.41 -23.09
N GLY A 55 -12.07 -13.69 -22.51
CA GLY A 55 -12.41 -13.25 -21.15
C GLY A 55 -11.59 -13.98 -20.08
N MET A 56 -11.30 -13.32 -18.95
CA MET A 56 -10.42 -13.84 -17.90
C MET A 56 -10.80 -15.24 -17.37
N ARG A 57 -12.09 -15.50 -17.20
CA ARG A 57 -12.58 -16.84 -16.77
C ARG A 57 -12.32 -17.91 -17.81
N ARG A 58 -12.38 -17.56 -19.09
CA ARG A 58 -12.06 -18.48 -20.19
C ARG A 58 -10.55 -18.73 -20.24
N VAL A 59 -9.73 -17.70 -20.07
CA VAL A 59 -8.26 -17.86 -19.93
C VAL A 59 -7.92 -18.78 -18.76
N PHE A 60 -8.58 -18.59 -17.61
CA PHE A 60 -8.39 -19.46 -16.45
C PHE A 60 -8.76 -20.92 -16.76
N LEU A 61 -9.94 -21.17 -17.33
CA LEU A 61 -10.40 -22.52 -17.66
C LEU A 61 -9.52 -23.23 -18.70
N ASP A 62 -9.02 -22.48 -19.68
CA ASP A 62 -8.25 -23.04 -20.79
C ASP A 62 -6.77 -23.26 -20.41
N GLU A 63 -6.18 -22.39 -19.59
CA GLU A 63 -4.72 -22.40 -19.34
C GLU A 63 -4.33 -22.75 -17.90
N PHE A 64 -5.10 -22.32 -16.90
CA PHE A 64 -4.73 -22.42 -15.48
C PHE A 64 -5.42 -23.58 -14.76
N ALA A 65 -6.71 -23.82 -15.04
CA ALA A 65 -7.45 -24.94 -14.48
C ALA A 65 -6.89 -26.33 -14.86
N PRO A 66 -6.37 -26.57 -16.08
CA PRO A 66 -5.82 -27.87 -16.45
C PRO A 66 -4.32 -28.02 -16.13
N ASN A 67 -3.60 -26.92 -15.88
CA ASN A 67 -2.18 -26.93 -15.51
C ASN A 67 -1.96 -26.17 -14.21
N ALA A 68 -1.81 -26.91 -13.12
CA ALA A 68 -1.53 -26.33 -11.82
C ALA A 68 -0.19 -25.59 -11.74
N SER A 69 0.80 -25.89 -12.60
CA SER A 69 2.10 -25.20 -12.59
C SER A 69 2.11 -23.91 -13.43
N ARG A 70 0.98 -23.55 -14.03
CA ARG A 70 0.90 -22.50 -15.05
C ARG A 70 1.39 -21.13 -14.59
N GLY A 71 1.01 -20.71 -13.38
CA GLY A 71 1.48 -19.44 -12.81
C GLY A 71 2.99 -19.42 -12.59
N ASP A 72 3.56 -20.49 -12.04
CA ASP A 72 5.00 -20.56 -11.74
C ASP A 72 5.84 -20.57 -13.03
N GLU A 73 5.45 -21.36 -14.02
CA GLU A 73 6.06 -21.35 -15.36
C GLU A 73 6.00 -19.96 -16.00
N PHE A 74 4.90 -19.24 -15.77
CA PHE A 74 4.72 -17.89 -16.28
C PHE A 74 5.70 -16.90 -15.62
N TYR A 75 5.81 -16.88 -14.29
CA TYR A 75 6.75 -16.01 -13.59
C TYR A 75 8.22 -16.38 -13.82
N ALA A 76 8.56 -17.66 -13.88
CA ALA A 76 9.92 -18.11 -14.15
C ALA A 76 10.42 -17.57 -15.50
N ARG A 77 9.55 -17.60 -16.51
CA ARG A 77 9.86 -17.01 -17.81
C ARG A 77 9.89 -15.48 -17.75
N VAL A 78 8.93 -14.87 -17.09
CA VAL A 78 8.68 -13.43 -17.21
C VAL A 78 9.56 -12.57 -16.28
N LEU A 79 9.86 -13.03 -15.06
CA LEU A 79 10.85 -12.41 -14.17
C LEU A 79 12.28 -12.81 -14.55
N GLY A 80 12.50 -14.08 -14.90
CA GLY A 80 13.84 -14.61 -15.18
C GLY A 80 14.41 -14.20 -16.54
N GLU A 81 13.58 -14.10 -17.58
CA GLU A 81 14.06 -13.83 -18.94
C GLU A 81 13.75 -12.40 -19.42
N TYR A 82 12.64 -11.81 -18.97
CA TYR A 82 12.18 -10.51 -19.46
C TYR A 82 12.28 -9.37 -18.42
N GLY A 83 12.54 -9.69 -17.14
CA GLY A 83 12.66 -8.69 -16.06
C GLY A 83 11.37 -7.90 -15.79
N ASP A 84 10.20 -8.48 -16.05
CA ASP A 84 8.91 -7.81 -15.92
C ASP A 84 8.40 -7.83 -14.47
N ASP A 85 9.07 -7.04 -13.61
CA ASP A 85 8.79 -6.89 -12.18
C ASP A 85 7.36 -6.39 -11.91
N SER A 86 6.70 -5.78 -12.90
CA SER A 86 5.32 -5.28 -12.81
C SER A 86 4.27 -6.37 -12.54
N ILE A 87 4.60 -7.62 -12.87
CA ILE A 87 3.73 -8.77 -12.64
C ILE A 87 3.93 -9.30 -11.21
N ALA A 88 5.14 -9.18 -10.64
CA ALA A 88 5.37 -9.51 -9.23
C ALA A 88 4.51 -8.65 -8.30
N GLU A 89 4.17 -7.43 -8.72
CA GLU A 89 3.32 -6.52 -7.95
C GLU A 89 1.84 -6.87 -7.94
N LEU A 90 1.35 -7.62 -8.95
CA LEU A 90 -0.03 -8.09 -9.03
C LEU A 90 -0.35 -9.17 -7.98
N GLY A 91 0.67 -9.58 -7.23
CA GLY A 91 0.58 -10.33 -5.99
C GLY A 91 0.52 -9.45 -4.73
N PHE A 92 0.10 -8.18 -4.77
CA PHE A 92 -0.04 -7.32 -3.57
C PHE A 92 -1.31 -6.45 -3.58
N ALA A 93 -1.68 -5.96 -2.39
CA ALA A 93 -2.62 -4.85 -2.22
C ALA A 93 -1.91 -3.74 -1.44
N GLN A 94 -1.84 -2.54 -2.01
CA GLN A 94 -1.25 -1.36 -1.36
C GLN A 94 -2.36 -0.59 -0.64
N VAL A 95 -2.10 -0.21 0.61
CA VAL A 95 -3.09 0.46 1.47
C VAL A 95 -2.45 1.71 2.06
N ALA A 96 -3.05 2.88 1.80
CA ALA A 96 -2.68 4.15 2.43
C ALA A 96 -3.63 4.46 3.59
N VAL A 97 -3.08 4.93 4.70
CA VAL A 97 -3.86 5.25 5.90
C VAL A 97 -3.39 6.61 6.42
N GLU A 98 -4.30 7.60 6.45
CA GLU A 98 -4.02 8.98 6.84
C GLU A 98 -4.95 9.45 7.95
N GLY A 99 -4.58 10.54 8.64
CA GLY A 99 -5.39 11.11 9.72
C GLY A 99 -5.49 10.22 10.96
N ILE A 100 -4.59 9.24 11.09
CA ILE A 100 -4.52 8.35 12.23
C ILE A 100 -3.44 8.81 13.22
N SER A 101 -3.67 8.54 14.51
CA SER A 101 -2.70 8.87 15.55
C SER A 101 -1.42 8.04 15.40
N ASN A 102 -0.29 8.53 15.93
CA ASN A 102 0.95 7.73 15.98
C ASN A 102 0.73 6.37 16.66
N ILE A 103 -0.14 6.31 17.67
CA ILE A 103 -0.50 5.04 18.33
C ILE A 103 -1.21 4.11 17.34
N ALA A 104 -2.13 4.61 16.52
CA ALA A 104 -2.79 3.83 15.48
C ALA A 104 -1.82 3.43 14.35
N VAL A 105 -0.88 4.29 13.96
CA VAL A 105 0.18 3.95 12.99
C VAL A 105 0.98 2.76 13.50
N LYS A 106 1.51 2.85 14.73
CA LYS A 106 2.24 1.72 15.34
C LYS A 106 1.36 0.50 15.47
N ARG A 107 0.07 0.68 15.76
CA ARG A 107 -0.88 -0.42 15.79
C ARG A 107 -1.10 -1.09 14.42
N VAL A 108 -0.89 -0.41 13.30
CA VAL A 108 -0.90 -0.98 11.93
C VAL A 108 0.46 -1.60 11.60
N GLU A 109 1.56 -0.89 11.83
CA GLU A 109 2.92 -1.30 11.48
C GLU A 109 3.40 -2.51 12.31
N ASP A 110 3.16 -2.49 13.62
CA ASP A 110 3.46 -3.60 14.52
C ASP A 110 2.75 -4.89 14.09
N ARG A 111 1.67 -4.76 13.32
CA ARG A 111 0.87 -5.89 12.83
C ARG A 111 1.32 -6.43 11.49
N ARG A 112 2.27 -5.77 10.82
CA ARG A 112 2.93 -6.30 9.61
C ARG A 112 1.94 -6.74 8.52
N ILE A 113 0.82 -6.02 8.39
CA ILE A 113 -0.14 -6.05 7.27
C ILE A 113 0.52 -5.39 6.05
N GLY A 114 0.87 -6.19 5.03
CA GLY A 114 1.61 -5.74 3.84
C GLY A 114 3.11 -6.04 3.93
N LEU A 115 3.84 -5.94 2.80
CA LEU A 115 5.28 -6.26 2.75
C LEU A 115 6.19 -5.09 3.14
N SER A 116 5.72 -3.86 2.94
CA SER A 116 6.56 -2.67 3.07
C SER A 116 5.75 -1.49 3.62
N TYR A 117 6.22 -0.91 4.72
CA TYR A 117 5.67 0.31 5.30
C TYR A 117 6.48 1.53 4.87
N LEU A 118 5.77 2.62 4.66
CA LEU A 118 6.36 3.94 4.43
C LEU A 118 5.61 4.97 5.27
N GLU A 119 6.21 5.37 6.39
CA GLU A 119 5.67 6.36 7.32
C GLU A 119 6.24 7.76 7.03
N LYS A 120 5.44 8.82 7.22
CA LYS A 120 5.97 10.19 7.26
C LYS A 120 6.93 10.34 8.44
N SER A 121 8.21 10.50 8.14
CA SER A 121 9.25 10.62 9.15
C SER A 121 9.28 12.01 9.80
N SER A 122 9.16 12.04 11.13
CA SER A 122 9.33 13.26 11.95
C SER A 122 10.76 13.81 11.93
N ARG A 123 11.73 13.06 11.38
CA ARG A 123 13.10 13.54 11.18
C ARG A 123 13.22 14.52 10.01
N TYR A 124 12.31 14.42 9.05
CA TYR A 124 12.34 15.22 7.81
C TYR A 124 11.15 16.18 7.72
N VAL A 125 10.02 15.84 8.34
CA VAL A 125 8.79 16.64 8.30
C VAL A 125 8.52 17.22 9.68
N ALA A 126 8.51 18.56 9.75
CA ALA A 126 8.09 19.26 10.94
C ALA A 126 6.55 19.27 11.06
N TRP A 127 6.06 19.01 12.27
CA TRP A 127 4.63 19.02 12.61
C TRP A 127 4.22 20.30 13.36
N ASP A 128 4.87 21.43 13.03
CA ASP A 128 4.73 22.70 13.75
C ASP A 128 3.56 23.56 13.26
N LYS A 129 2.92 23.15 12.15
CA LYS A 129 1.82 23.86 11.49
C LYS A 129 0.46 23.40 12.01
N LYS A 130 -0.43 24.37 12.18
CA LYS A 130 -1.83 24.16 12.54
C LYS A 130 -2.68 23.92 11.29
N VAL A 131 -3.71 23.08 11.42
CA VAL A 131 -4.76 22.86 10.43
C VAL A 131 -6.05 23.43 11.02
N ASP A 132 -6.74 24.29 10.28
CA ASP A 132 -7.97 24.97 10.74
C ASP A 132 -7.81 25.70 12.11
N GLY A 133 -6.61 26.23 12.36
CA GLY A 133 -6.29 26.93 13.60
C GLY A 133 -5.95 26.01 14.79
N GLU A 134 -5.91 24.70 14.58
CA GLU A 134 -5.64 23.71 15.63
C GLU A 134 -4.38 22.89 15.38
N HIS A 135 -3.75 22.40 16.46
CA HIS A 135 -2.64 21.46 16.37
C HIS A 135 -3.14 20.05 16.03
N MET A 136 -2.32 19.30 15.29
CA MET A 136 -2.65 17.96 14.81
C MET A 136 -2.41 16.89 15.87
N PHE A 137 -3.35 16.73 16.80
CA PHE A 137 -3.40 15.58 17.71
C PHE A 137 -4.80 14.99 17.77
N TYR A 138 -4.85 13.66 18.01
CA TYR A 138 -6.10 12.92 18.09
C TYR A 138 -6.87 13.27 19.38
N ARG A 139 -8.16 13.59 19.26
CA ARG A 139 -9.05 13.83 20.40
C ARG A 139 -9.87 12.57 20.63
N GLU A 140 -9.41 11.76 21.58
CA GLU A 140 -10.03 10.47 21.89
C GLU A 140 -11.43 10.69 22.51
N PRO A 141 -12.50 10.09 21.96
CA PRO A 141 -13.88 10.36 22.39
C PRO A 141 -14.16 10.15 23.89
N ASP A 142 -13.63 9.10 24.51
CA ASP A 142 -13.87 8.81 25.92
C ASP A 142 -13.18 9.85 26.82
N ILE A 143 -11.97 10.29 26.46
CA ILE A 143 -11.29 11.39 27.15
C ILE A 143 -12.09 12.69 26.99
N MET A 144 -12.58 12.98 25.79
CA MET A 144 -13.36 14.20 25.50
C MET A 144 -14.72 14.21 26.20
N GLY A 145 -15.30 13.04 26.46
CA GLY A 145 -16.52 12.89 27.26
C GLY A 145 -16.29 12.90 28.78
N SER A 146 -15.04 12.94 29.24
CA SER A 146 -14.68 12.85 30.65
C SER A 146 -14.33 14.21 31.27
N SER A 147 -14.17 14.24 32.59
CA SER A 147 -13.63 15.40 33.33
C SER A 147 -12.18 15.77 32.98
N HIS A 148 -11.49 14.96 32.17
CA HIS A 148 -10.09 15.17 31.80
C HIS A 148 -9.91 15.84 30.44
N ALA A 149 -10.99 16.14 29.72
CA ALA A 149 -10.95 16.71 28.36
C ALA A 149 -10.08 17.97 28.27
N ASP A 150 -10.34 18.97 29.12
CA ASP A 150 -9.60 20.24 29.12
C ASP A 150 -8.12 20.04 29.46
N ALA A 151 -7.82 19.19 30.45
CA ALA A 151 -6.46 18.88 30.85
C ALA A 151 -5.68 18.23 29.71
N TYR A 152 -6.30 17.30 28.97
CA TYR A 152 -5.71 16.65 27.80
C TYR A 152 -5.43 17.66 26.68
N VAL A 153 -6.43 18.46 26.29
CA VAL A 153 -6.30 19.45 25.21
C VAL A 153 -5.22 20.48 25.54
N ASN A 154 -5.20 20.99 26.77
CA ASN A 154 -4.21 21.98 27.20
C ASN A 154 -2.79 21.40 27.22
N ALA A 155 -2.62 20.16 27.69
CA ALA A 155 -1.32 19.50 27.69
C ALA A 155 -0.79 19.27 26.28
N CYS A 156 -1.63 18.77 25.36
CA CYS A 156 -1.25 18.56 23.97
C CYS A 156 -0.92 19.88 23.26
N ASN A 157 -1.75 20.92 23.42
CA ASN A 157 -1.48 22.24 22.84
C ASN A 157 -0.16 22.81 23.34
N MET A 158 0.09 22.73 24.66
CA MET A 158 1.34 23.19 25.25
C MET A 158 2.56 22.47 24.68
N ALA A 159 2.48 21.14 24.50
CA ALA A 159 3.55 20.35 23.93
C ALA A 159 3.87 20.76 22.48
N PHE A 160 2.84 20.94 21.64
CA PHE A 160 3.01 21.40 20.26
C PHE A 160 3.54 22.84 20.20
N ASP A 161 3.00 23.77 21.00
CA ASP A 161 3.48 25.15 21.03
C ASP A 161 4.95 25.25 21.49
N LEU A 162 5.38 24.39 22.43
CA LEU A 162 6.78 24.29 22.82
C LEU A 162 7.63 23.75 21.67
N TYR A 163 7.21 22.64 21.06
CA TYR A 163 7.89 22.06 19.90
C TYR A 163 8.07 23.07 18.76
N SER A 164 6.99 23.75 18.36
CA SER A 164 7.02 24.74 17.26
C SER A 164 7.96 25.90 17.54
N ARG A 165 8.00 26.38 18.80
CA ARG A 165 8.91 27.48 19.19
C ARG A 165 10.37 27.03 19.30
N ALA A 166 10.61 25.80 19.72
CA ALA A 166 11.95 25.27 19.94
C ALA A 166 12.63 24.81 18.63
N LEU A 167 11.86 24.51 17.58
CA LEU A 167 12.38 23.90 16.37
C LEU A 167 13.52 24.69 15.70
N GLU A 168 13.26 25.95 15.30
CA GLU A 168 14.28 26.76 14.62
C GLU A 168 15.50 27.11 15.49
N PRO A 169 15.35 27.48 16.78
CA PRO A 169 16.50 27.66 17.66
C PRO A 169 17.36 26.40 17.78
N MET A 170 16.74 25.22 17.92
CA MET A 170 17.48 23.96 18.01
C MET A 170 18.19 23.62 16.69
N LEU A 171 17.54 23.80 15.55
CA LEU A 171 18.16 23.61 14.24
C LEU A 171 19.34 24.55 14.04
N SER A 172 19.20 25.82 14.44
CA SER A 172 20.28 26.81 14.36
C SER A 172 21.47 26.42 15.22
N LEU A 173 21.23 25.98 16.47
CA LEU A 173 22.27 25.50 17.38
C LEU A 173 23.01 24.27 16.81
N VAL A 174 22.27 23.31 16.23
CA VAL A 174 22.87 22.12 15.62
C VAL A 174 23.71 22.51 14.41
N ARG A 175 23.23 23.40 13.54
CA ARG A 175 23.99 23.89 12.38
C ARG A 175 25.28 24.60 12.79
N GLU A 176 25.24 25.38 13.87
CA GLU A 176 26.40 26.09 14.40
C GLU A 176 27.43 25.12 15.01
N ARG A 177 26.98 24.13 15.79
CA ARG A 177 27.87 23.20 16.51
C ARG A 177 28.36 22.02 15.68
N MET A 178 27.60 21.64 14.66
CA MET A 178 27.87 20.50 13.80
C MET A 178 27.69 20.92 12.33
N PRO A 179 28.54 21.81 11.81
CA PRO A 179 28.47 22.24 10.42
C PRO A 179 28.70 21.04 9.49
N VAL A 180 28.03 21.00 8.35
CA VAL A 180 28.09 19.83 7.44
C VAL A 180 29.52 19.55 6.98
N GLU A 181 30.34 20.59 6.84
CA GLU A 181 31.74 20.55 6.47
C GLU A 181 32.63 19.88 7.54
N SER A 182 32.16 19.80 8.79
CA SER A 182 32.88 19.10 9.87
C SER A 182 32.74 17.58 9.80
N PHE A 183 31.81 17.07 8.99
CA PHE A 183 31.65 15.65 8.78
C PHE A 183 32.48 15.23 7.58
N ALA A 184 33.39 14.29 7.79
CA ALA A 184 34.07 13.62 6.69
C ALA A 184 33.13 12.54 6.12
N PHE A 185 32.98 12.53 4.80
CA PHE A 185 32.22 11.52 4.09
C PHE A 185 33.15 10.90 3.05
N MET A 186 33.21 9.57 3.01
CA MET A 186 33.99 8.90 1.98
C MET A 186 33.46 9.30 0.60
N ASP A 187 34.29 10.02 -0.15
CA ASP A 187 34.02 10.31 -1.55
C ASP A 187 34.33 9.04 -2.36
N THR A 188 33.28 8.33 -2.78
CA THR A 188 33.41 7.10 -3.57
C THR A 188 34.03 7.31 -4.95
N GLU A 189 34.06 8.54 -5.46
CA GLU A 189 34.73 8.88 -6.73
C GLU A 189 36.22 9.19 -6.52
N ARG A 190 36.59 9.79 -5.39
CA ARG A 190 37.96 10.25 -5.10
C ARG A 190 38.75 9.35 -4.15
N GLY A 191 38.10 8.37 -3.53
CA GLY A 191 38.72 7.37 -2.64
C GLY A 191 39.38 7.97 -1.40
N ARG A 192 38.88 9.12 -0.91
CA ARG A 192 39.37 9.81 0.28
C ARG A 192 38.18 10.27 1.13
N GLU A 193 38.41 10.34 2.44
CA GLU A 193 37.51 10.98 3.40
C GLU A 193 37.52 12.52 3.28
#